data_AF-A0A6A3B0B6-F1
#
_entry.id   AF-A0A6A3B0B6-F1
#
_cell.length_a   1.000
_cell.length_b   1.000
_cell.length_c   1.000
_cell.angle_alpha   90.00
_cell.angle_beta   90.00
_cell.angle_gamma   90.00
#
_symmetry.space_group_name_H-M   'P 1'
#
loop_
_entity.id
_entity.type
_entity.pdbx_description
1 polymer ?
#
loop_
_entity_poly.entity_id
_entity_poly.type
_entity_poly.pdbx_seq_one_letter_code
_entity_poly.pdbx_strand_id
1 'polypeptide(L)'
;MVTSELWGICIKTDGAVPLSTNLGSAGGLFRDHEGNFLSAFNKQLGTSSVLQAELWGVLEGLKLVLKELFRWIMQTVDFQLMQREANSAADFMTKLNVPQDELFAVLDNQQIL
;
A
#
# COMPACT_ATOMS: atom_id res chain seq x y z
N MET A 1 -17.97 7.34 11.45
CA MET A 1 -17.22 8.54 11.02
C MET A 1 -15.76 8.25 11.26
N VAL A 2 -14.99 7.96 10.20
CA VAL A 2 -13.53 7.90 10.29
C VAL A 2 -13.07 9.33 10.10
N THR A 3 -12.68 10.01 11.18
CA THR A 3 -12.15 11.36 11.09
C THR A 3 -10.82 11.30 10.34
N SER A 4 -10.75 12.13 9.31
CA SER A 4 -9.81 12.13 8.20
C SER A 4 -8.51 12.86 8.53
N GLU A 5 -7.75 12.35 9.51
CA GLU A 5 -6.53 13.03 9.95
C GLU A 5 -5.31 12.12 9.86
N LEU A 6 -4.89 11.83 8.63
CA LEU A 6 -3.61 11.17 8.31
C LEU A 6 -2.39 12.02 8.72
N TRP A 7 -2.56 13.30 9.03
CA TRP A 7 -1.48 14.26 9.28
C TRP A 7 -0.71 14.01 10.60
N GLY A 8 -1.09 12.99 11.38
CA GLY A 8 -0.50 12.72 12.70
C GLY A 8 -0.34 11.25 13.05
N ILE A 9 -0.11 10.35 12.08
CA ILE A 9 0.14 8.94 12.39
C ILE A 9 1.52 8.76 13.03
N CYS A 10 1.54 8.28 14.27
CA CYS A 10 2.74 7.83 14.97
C CYS A 10 2.87 6.30 14.86
N ILE A 11 4.05 5.82 14.46
CA ILE A 11 4.38 4.39 14.40
C ILE A 11 5.32 4.07 15.55
N LYS A 12 4.99 3.05 16.36
CA LYS A 12 5.94 2.41 17.27
C LYS A 12 6.19 0.99 16.79
N THR A 13 7.45 0.62 16.65
CA THR A 13 7.86 -0.70 16.16
C THR A 13 8.74 -1.38 17.19
N ASP A 14 8.75 -2.72 17.15
CA ASP A 14 9.58 -3.56 18.00
C ASP A 14 9.98 -4.83 17.24
N GLY A 15 11.19 -5.32 17.49
CA GLY A 15 11.76 -6.50 16.90
C GLY A 15 12.07 -7.56 17.96
N ALA A 16 11.58 -8.79 17.77
CA ALA A 16 11.84 -9.89 18.69
C ALA A 16 12.57 -11.04 17.98
N VAL A 17 13.64 -11.55 18.59
CA VAL A 17 14.39 -12.72 18.12
C VAL A 17 14.66 -13.67 19.29
N PRO A 18 14.03 -14.86 19.34
CA PRO A 18 14.31 -15.85 20.36
C PRO A 18 15.71 -16.46 20.17
N LEU A 19 16.51 -16.52 21.23
CA LEU A 19 17.87 -17.10 21.18
C LEU A 19 17.89 -18.59 20.81
N SER A 20 16.82 -19.32 21.07
CA SER A 20 16.73 -20.77 20.82
C SER A 20 16.52 -21.13 19.35
N THR A 21 15.84 -20.27 18.59
CA THR A 21 15.45 -20.54 17.20
C THR A 21 16.04 -19.55 16.21
N ASN A 22 16.44 -18.36 16.68
CA ASN A 22 16.80 -17.20 15.87
C ASN A 22 15.72 -16.79 14.86
N LEU A 23 14.48 -17.27 15.01
CA LEU A 23 13.37 -16.93 14.13
C LEU A 23 12.76 -15.62 14.59
N GLY A 24 13.21 -14.53 13.96
CA GLY A 24 12.77 -13.20 14.30
C GLY A 24 11.39 -12.86 13.76
N SER A 25 10.77 -11.93 14.46
CA SER A 25 9.55 -11.25 14.09
C SER A 25 9.69 -9.77 14.34
N ALA A 26 9.05 -8.96 13.53
CA ALA A 26 8.86 -7.55 13.78
C ALA A 26 7.38 -7.24 13.94
N GLY A 27 7.07 -6.17 14.64
CA GLY A 27 5.70 -5.69 14.73
C GLY A 27 5.66 -4.23 15.08
N GLY A 28 4.45 -3.71 15.15
CA GLY A 28 4.24 -2.33 15.56
C GLY A 28 2.79 -1.95 15.67
N LEU A 29 2.59 -0.76 16.20
CA LEU A 29 1.29 -0.16 16.42
C LEU A 29 1.26 1.24 15.82
N PHE A 30 0.12 1.56 15.24
CA PHE A 30 -0.21 2.86 14.70
C PHE A 30 -1.09 3.60 15.69
N ARG A 31 -0.77 4.88 15.91
CA ARG A 31 -1.55 5.78 16.76
C ARG A 31 -1.82 7.08 16.04
N ASP A 32 -2.93 7.74 16.38
CA ASP A 32 -3.18 9.11 15.94
C ASP A 32 -2.35 10.11 16.76
N HIS A 33 -2.53 11.40 16.46
CA HIS A 33 -1.81 12.50 17.11
C HIS A 33 -2.16 12.67 18.60
N GLU A 34 -3.31 12.16 19.03
CA GLU A 34 -3.73 12.14 20.44
C GLU A 34 -3.19 10.91 21.18
N GLY A 35 -2.56 9.97 20.46
CA GLY A 35 -2.03 8.73 21.00
C GLY A 35 -3.06 7.61 21.09
N ASN A 36 -4.25 7.76 20.51
CA ASN A 36 -5.25 6.71 20.44
C ASN A 36 -4.77 5.59 19.51
N PHE A 37 -5.13 4.35 19.84
CA PHE A 37 -4.80 3.19 19.02
C PHE A 37 -5.61 3.20 17.71
N LEU A 38 -4.92 3.08 16.57
CA LEU A 38 -5.54 2.96 15.26
C LEU A 38 -5.54 1.50 14.78
N SER A 39 -4.36 0.88 14.73
CA SER A 39 -4.18 -0.50 14.27
C SER A 39 -2.80 -1.04 14.67
N ALA A 40 -2.55 -2.32 14.40
CA ALA A 40 -1.27 -2.98 14.65
C ALA A 40 -0.90 -3.92 13.49
N PHE A 41 0.38 -4.24 13.38
CA PHE A 41 0.90 -5.21 12.43
C PHE A 41 1.94 -6.12 13.08
N ASN A 42 2.11 -7.29 12.47
CA ASN A 42 3.20 -8.20 12.76
C ASN A 42 3.76 -8.78 11.44
N LYS A 43 5.03 -9.14 11.45
CA LYS A 43 5.77 -9.67 10.31
C LYS A 43 6.74 -10.74 10.79
N GLN A 44 6.62 -11.94 10.26
CA GLN A 44 7.62 -12.99 10.47
C GLN A 44 8.79 -12.79 9.50
N LEU A 45 10.03 -12.88 9.99
CA LEU A 45 11.25 -12.59 9.23
C LEU A 45 12.10 -13.83 8.92
N GLY A 46 11.84 -14.94 9.63
CA GLY A 46 12.71 -16.11 9.59
C GLY A 46 14.00 -15.87 10.38
N THR A 47 15.08 -16.59 10.06
CA THR A 47 16.37 -16.44 10.74
C THR A 47 16.88 -15.01 10.60
N SER A 48 16.99 -14.29 11.71
CA SER A 48 17.37 -12.88 11.71
C SER A 48 18.06 -12.47 13.00
N SER A 49 18.86 -11.41 12.94
CA SER A 49 19.42 -10.74 14.12
C SER A 49 18.41 -9.76 14.72
N VAL A 50 18.62 -9.37 15.98
CA VAL A 50 17.78 -8.36 16.66
C VAL A 50 17.73 -7.06 15.84
N LEU A 51 18.88 -6.59 15.34
CA LEU A 51 18.94 -5.39 14.51
C LEU A 51 18.14 -5.53 13.20
N GLN A 52 18.18 -6.71 12.56
CA GLN A 52 17.35 -6.98 11.39
C GLN A 52 15.87 -6.92 11.75
N ALA A 53 15.46 -7.50 12.88
CA ALA A 53 14.08 -7.47 13.33
C ALA A 53 13.56 -6.05 13.54
N GLU A 54 14.33 -5.20 14.20
CA GLU A 54 13.97 -3.78 14.40
C GLU A 54 13.83 -3.02 13.07
N LEU A 55 14.81 -3.14 12.18
CA LEU A 55 14.80 -2.47 10.88
C LEU A 55 13.64 -2.92 10.00
N TRP A 56 13.29 -4.21 10.05
CA TRP A 56 12.12 -4.73 9.35
C TRP A 56 10.81 -4.18 9.91
N GLY A 57 10.72 -3.97 11.22
CA GLY A 57 9.57 -3.33 11.85
C GLY A 57 9.34 -1.93 11.29
N VAL A 58 10.38 -1.10 11.28
CA VAL A 58 10.34 0.25 10.72
C VAL A 58 9.95 0.23 9.23
N LEU A 59 10.60 -0.62 8.44
CA LEU A 59 10.34 -0.72 7.00
C LEU A 59 8.89 -1.14 6.70
N GLU A 60 8.38 -2.16 7.38
CA GLU A 60 7.02 -2.64 7.17
C GLU A 60 5.99 -1.62 7.63
N GLY A 61 6.21 -0.99 8.79
CA GLY A 61 5.35 0.08 9.29
C GLY A 61 5.23 1.25 8.31
N LEU A 62 6.36 1.71 7.75
CA LEU A 62 6.37 2.78 6.73
C LEU A 62 5.65 2.38 5.45
N LYS A 63 5.83 1.15 4.96
CA LYS A 63 5.13 0.65 3.77
C LYS A 63 3.61 0.66 3.95
N LEU A 64 3.14 0.23 5.12
CA LEU A 64 1.72 0.24 5.45
C LEU A 64 1.16 1.67 5.47
N VAL A 65 1.84 2.61 6.14
CA VAL A 65 1.40 4.02 6.15
C VAL A 65 1.36 4.63 4.76
N LEU A 66 2.40 4.40 3.95
CA LEU A 66 2.43 4.91 2.58
C LEU A 66 1.28 4.35 1.74
N LYS A 67 1.00 3.04 1.84
CA LYS A 67 -0.12 2.40 1.15
C LYS A 67 -1.46 3.03 1.53
N GLU A 68 -1.69 3.28 2.82
CA GLU A 68 -2.91 3.90 3.30
C GLU A 68 -3.02 5.36 2.87
N LEU A 69 -1.92 6.11 2.87
CA LEU A 69 -1.87 7.48 2.36
C LEU A 69 -2.20 7.54 0.86
N PHE A 70 -1.59 6.67 0.04
CA PHE A 70 -1.90 6.59 -1.39
C PHE A 70 -3.36 6.24 -1.64
N ARG A 71 -3.90 5.26 -0.90
CA ARG A 71 -5.32 4.89 -0.99
C ARG A 71 -6.22 6.08 -0.67
N TRP A 72 -5.90 6.84 0.38
CA TRP A 72 -6.66 8.02 0.76
C TRP A 72 -6.58 9.14 -0.29
N ILE A 73 -5.39 9.42 -0.84
CA ILE A 73 -5.20 10.41 -1.91
C ILE A 73 -6.04 10.04 -3.14
N MET A 74 -5.99 8.77 -3.56
CA MET A 74 -6.74 8.29 -4.73
C MET A 74 -8.27 8.34 -4.53
N GLN A 75 -8.76 8.24 -3.29
CA GLN A 75 -10.18 8.38 -2.97
C GLN A 75 -10.61 9.84 -2.84
N THR A 76 -9.70 10.73 -2.45
CA THR A 76 -10.00 12.13 -2.13
C THR A 76 -9.80 13.04 -3.34
N VAL A 77 -8.87 12.69 -4.22
CA VAL A 77 -8.54 13.48 -5.42
C VAL A 77 -9.05 12.75 -6.66
N ASP A 78 -10.05 13.33 -7.32
CA ASP A 78 -10.63 12.78 -8.55
C ASP A 78 -9.79 13.18 -9.77
N PHE A 79 -8.83 12.32 -10.15
CA PHE A 79 -8.01 12.51 -11.36
C PHE A 79 -8.64 11.81 -12.56
N GLN A 80 -9.71 12.38 -13.11
CA GLN A 80 -10.38 11.85 -14.31
C GLN A 80 -9.41 11.72 -15.51
N LEU A 81 -8.48 12.65 -15.67
CA LEU A 81 -7.50 12.64 -16.77
C LEU A 81 -6.51 11.46 -16.66
N MET A 82 -6.00 11.15 -15.46
CA MET A 82 -5.06 10.05 -15.25
C MET A 82 -5.71 8.69 -15.50
N GLN A 83 -6.96 8.51 -15.07
CA GLN A 83 -7.72 7.29 -15.39
C GLN A 83 -7.92 7.15 -16.90
N ARG A 84 -8.24 8.24 -17.60
CA ARG A 84 -8.38 8.23 -19.06
C ARG A 84 -7.07 7.86 -19.77
N GLU A 85 -5.94 8.47 -19.40
CA GLU A 85 -4.64 8.18 -20.01
C GLU A 85 -4.15 6.76 -19.72
N ALA A 86 -4.30 6.29 -18.47
CA ALA A 86 -3.94 4.93 -18.09
C ALA A 86 -4.82 3.89 -18.82
N ASN A 87 -6.12 4.15 -18.95
CA ASN A 87 -7.01 3.31 -19.75
C ASN A 87 -6.61 3.33 -21.23
N SER A 88 -6.27 4.48 -21.79
CA SER A 88 -5.77 4.56 -23.16
C SER A 88 -4.47 3.76 -23.37
N ALA A 89 -3.57 3.73 -22.37
CA ALA A 89 -2.36 2.93 -22.41
C ALA A 89 -2.67 1.42 -22.29
N ALA A 90 -3.61 1.04 -21.42
CA ALA A 90 -4.08 -0.34 -21.31
C ALA A 90 -4.76 -0.83 -22.61
N ASP A 91 -5.53 0.03 -23.27
CA ASP A 91 -6.15 -0.25 -24.56
C ASP A 91 -5.09 -0.43 -25.65
N PHE A 92 -4.06 0.42 -25.65
CA PHE A 92 -2.94 0.29 -26.58
C PHE A 92 -2.20 -1.03 -26.39
N MET A 93 -1.90 -1.41 -25.14
CA MET A 93 -1.28 -2.70 -24.82
C MET A 93 -2.16 -3.89 -25.23
N THR A 94 -3.47 -3.78 -25.08
CA THR A 94 -4.42 -4.81 -25.53
C THR A 94 -4.38 -4.96 -27.04
N LYS A 95 -4.37 -3.84 -27.78
CA LYS A 95 -4.31 -3.81 -29.25
C LYS A 95 -3.00 -4.40 -29.82
N LEU A 96 -1.89 -4.35 -29.07
CA LEU A 96 -0.62 -4.95 -29.50
C LEU A 96 -0.63 -6.48 -29.52
N ASN A 97 -1.50 -7.12 -28.73
CA ASN A 97 -1.58 -8.58 -28.63
C ASN A 97 -2.53 -9.20 -29.66
N VAL A 98 -3.09 -8.42 -30.57
CA VAL A 98 -4.06 -8.89 -31.56
C VAL A 98 -3.57 -8.64 -33.00
N PRO A 99 -3.71 -9.60 -33.93
CA PRO A 99 -3.31 -9.41 -35.33
C PRO A 99 -3.98 -8.17 -35.95
N GLN A 100 -3.22 -7.39 -36.74
CA GLN A 100 -3.61 -6.05 -37.23
C GLN A 100 -4.83 -5.99 -38.16
N ASP A 101 -5.37 -7.14 -38.58
CA ASP A 101 -6.37 -7.24 -39.65
C ASP A 101 -7.81 -7.44 -39.18
N GLU A 102 -8.06 -7.51 -37.88
CA GLU A 102 -9.40 -7.68 -37.32
C GLU A 102 -9.89 -6.42 -36.60
N LEU A 103 -11.17 -6.06 -36.81
CA LEU A 103 -11.82 -4.91 -36.21
C LEU A 103 -12.29 -5.28 -34.79
N PHE A 104 -11.80 -4.59 -33.76
CA PHE A 104 -12.15 -4.89 -32.36
C PHE A 104 -12.85 -3.73 -31.66
N ALA A 105 -13.85 -4.06 -30.85
CA ALA A 105 -14.42 -3.17 -29.84
C ALA A 105 -13.73 -3.45 -28.50
N VAL A 106 -13.09 -2.45 -27.93
CA VAL A 106 -12.71 -2.46 -26.52
C VAL A 106 -13.90 -1.93 -25.74
N LEU A 107 -14.40 -2.66 -24.75
CA LEU A 107 -15.51 -2.22 -23.91
C LEU A 107 -14.99 -1.26 -22.84
N ASP A 108 -15.01 0.04 -23.15
CA ASP A 108 -14.66 1.11 -22.24
C ASP A 108 -15.91 1.73 -21.57
N ASN A 109 -15.78 2.05 -20.28
CA ASN A 109 -16.84 2.63 -19.45
C ASN A 109 -16.95 4.16 -19.68
N GLN A 110 -16.82 4.62 -20.93
CA GLN A 110 -16.90 6.03 -21.31
C GLN A 110 -18.36 6.43 -21.63
N GLN A 111 -19.21 6.54 -20.60
CA GLN A 111 -20.38 7.42 -20.55
C GLN A 111 -20.50 7.84 -19.08
N ILE A 112 -20.61 9.12 -18.67
CA ILE A 112 -21.46 10.21 -19.13
C ILE A 112 -20.75 11.55 -18.81
N LEU A 113 -21.01 12.58 -19.63
CA LEU A 113 -20.65 14.00 -19.41
C LEU A 113 -21.13 14.57 -18.07
#